data_AF-A6R3W0-F1
#
_entry.id   AF-A6R3W0-F1
#
_cell.length_a   1.000
_cell.length_b   1.000
_cell.length_c   1.000
_cell.angle_alpha   90.00
_cell.angle_beta   90.00
_cell.angle_gamma   90.00
#
_symmetry.space_group_name_H-M   'P 1'
#
loop_
_entity.id
_entity.type
_entity.pdbx_description
1 polymer ?
#
loop_
_entity_poly.entity_id
_entity_poly.type
_entity_poly.pdbx_seq_one_letter_code
_entity_poly.pdbx_strand_id
1 'polypeptide(L)'
;MPSDHGHRLYVKGRHLSYQRGKRATNPNTSLIKLEGVEDIKAANFYLGKKVAFVYRAKREVQGSKIRVIWGKVTRTHGQLGRCPCAIQTQFFSQSPSVPVCE
;
A
#
# COMPACT_ATOMS: atom_id res chain seq x y z
N MET A 1 -24.76 -9.93 -17.18
CA MET A 1 -24.82 -9.13 -15.93
C MET A 1 -24.00 -9.89 -14.90
N PRO A 2 -22.80 -9.46 -14.48
CA PRO A 2 -22.13 -10.13 -13.37
C PRO A 2 -22.95 -9.91 -12.10
N SER A 3 -23.25 -11.01 -11.41
CA SER A 3 -24.05 -11.07 -10.19
C SER A 3 -23.46 -10.23 -9.05
N ASP A 4 -24.35 -9.59 -8.28
CA ASP A 4 -24.14 -8.62 -7.19
C ASP A 4 -23.20 -9.06 -6.04
N HIS A 5 -22.69 -10.29 -6.09
CA HIS A 5 -21.67 -10.78 -5.16
C HIS A 5 -20.30 -10.66 -5.82
N GLY A 6 -19.75 -9.45 -5.75
CA GLY A 6 -18.39 -9.17 -6.23
C GLY A 6 -17.38 -10.04 -5.47
N HIS A 7 -16.93 -11.14 -6.08
CA HIS A 7 -15.87 -11.97 -5.54
C HIS A 7 -14.61 -11.14 -5.31
N ARG A 8 -14.13 -11.15 -4.07
CA ARG A 8 -12.99 -10.32 -3.66
C ARG A 8 -11.68 -10.95 -4.14
N LEU A 9 -11.12 -10.43 -5.23
CA LEU A 9 -9.87 -10.92 -5.84
C LEU A 9 -8.59 -10.36 -5.21
N TYR A 10 -8.68 -9.62 -4.10
CA TYR A 10 -7.53 -8.94 -3.48
C TYR A 10 -7.39 -9.28 -2.00
N VAL A 11 -6.14 -9.36 -1.55
CA VAL A 11 -5.79 -9.49 -0.13
C VAL A 11 -5.86 -8.12 0.54
N LYS A 12 -6.41 -8.06 1.75
CA LYS A 12 -6.52 -6.81 2.51
C LYS A 12 -5.13 -6.49 3.06
N GLY A 13 -4.74 -5.23 2.99
CA GLY A 13 -3.52 -4.74 3.60
C GLY A 13 -3.79 -3.50 4.45
N ARG A 14 -3.03 -3.34 5.52
CA ARG A 14 -3.00 -2.14 6.35
C ARG A 14 -1.69 -1.40 6.07
N HIS A 15 -1.78 -0.12 5.75
CA HIS A 15 -0.62 0.75 5.72
C HIS A 15 -0.16 1.01 7.15
N LEU A 16 1.07 0.64 7.50
CA LEU A 16 1.62 0.87 8.84
C LEU A 16 2.25 2.26 8.93
N SER A 17 3.28 2.47 8.13
CA SER A 17 4.16 3.62 8.22
C SER A 17 5.09 3.65 7.02
N TYR A 18 5.83 4.74 6.88
CA TYR A 18 6.97 4.77 5.99
C TYR A 18 8.19 4.12 6.65
N GLN A 19 9.13 3.66 5.82
CA GLN A 19 10.41 3.16 6.32
C GLN A 19 11.07 4.26 7.15
N ARG A 20 11.43 3.94 8.39
CA ARG A 20 11.95 4.93 9.33
C ARG A 20 13.07 4.35 10.18
N GLY A 21 14.04 5.18 10.49
CA GLY A 21 14.96 4.99 11.60
C GLY A 21 14.45 5.69 12.86
N LYS A 22 15.25 5.69 13.92
CA LYS A 22 14.90 6.36 15.19
C LYS A 22 14.65 7.86 15.03
N ARG A 23 15.35 8.52 14.10
CA ARG A 23 15.31 9.99 13.91
C ARG A 23 14.78 10.44 12.55
N ALA A 24 14.92 9.62 11.50
CA ALA A 24 14.56 9.99 10.13
C ALA A 24 13.50 9.04 9.54
N THR A 25 12.58 9.59 8.75
CA THR A 25 11.54 8.84 8.03
C THR A 25 11.74 9.03 6.53
N ASN A 26 11.78 7.93 5.78
CA ASN A 26 11.95 7.90 4.33
C ASN A 26 10.58 7.66 3.69
N PRO A 27 9.92 8.70 3.16
CA PRO A 27 8.53 8.58 2.70
C PRO A 27 8.43 7.83 1.36
N ASN A 28 9.53 7.65 0.64
CA ASN A 28 9.57 6.95 -0.66
C ASN A 28 9.23 5.45 -0.54
N THR A 29 9.42 4.87 0.65
CA THR A 29 9.16 3.46 0.91
C THR A 29 8.11 3.31 2.00
N SER A 30 6.98 2.71 1.63
CA SER A 30 5.86 2.44 2.53
C SER A 30 5.90 1.00 3.02
N LEU A 31 5.58 0.80 4.30
CA LEU A 31 5.44 -0.51 4.94
C LEU A 31 3.96 -0.87 5.01
N ILE A 32 3.62 -2.02 4.44
CA ILE A 32 2.25 -2.52 4.38
C ILE A 32 2.21 -3.91 5.01
N LYS A 33 1.25 -4.13 5.91
CA LYS A 33 0.96 -5.44 6.49
C LYS A 33 -0.19 -6.07 5.74
N LEU A 34 0.00 -7.29 5.28
CA LEU A 34 -1.06 -8.09 4.66
C LEU A 34 -1.80 -8.89 5.73
N GLU A 35 -3.11 -9.08 5.54
CA GLU A 35 -3.90 -9.97 6.39
C GLU A 35 -3.51 -11.43 6.13
N GLY A 36 -3.27 -12.20 7.21
CA GLY A 36 -2.95 -13.63 7.14
C GLY A 36 -1.52 -13.99 6.71
N VAL A 37 -0.61 -13.01 6.61
CA VAL A 37 0.80 -13.27 6.27
C VAL A 37 1.66 -12.93 7.48
N GLU A 38 2.14 -13.95 8.19
CA GLU A 38 3.00 -13.78 9.37
C GLU A 38 4.47 -14.09 9.07
N ASP A 39 4.71 -15.03 8.16
CA ASP A 39 6.04 -15.49 7.78
C ASP A 39 6.65 -14.76 6.59
N ILE A 40 7.97 -14.61 6.63
CA ILE A 40 8.76 -14.06 5.51
C ILE A 40 8.61 -14.93 4.25
N LYS A 41 8.54 -16.26 4.40
CA LYS A 41 8.33 -17.20 3.29
C LYS A 41 6.99 -16.97 2.59
N ALA A 42 5.94 -16.71 3.36
CA ALA A 42 4.61 -16.39 2.81
C ALA A 42 4.60 -15.00 2.17
N ALA A 43 5.35 -14.04 2.70
CA ALA A 43 5.47 -12.70 2.11
C ALA A 43 6.22 -12.70 0.76
N ASN A 44 7.17 -13.61 0.55
CA ASN A 44 7.90 -13.75 -0.71
C ASN A 44 6.96 -14.02 -1.90
N PHE A 45 5.82 -14.70 -1.67
CA PHE A 45 4.81 -14.91 -2.70
C PHE A 45 4.19 -13.61 -3.24
N TYR A 46 4.22 -12.53 -2.46
CA TYR A 46 3.64 -11.25 -2.82
C TYR A 46 4.63 -10.28 -3.48
N LEU A 47 5.90 -10.68 -3.62
CA LEU A 47 6.90 -9.87 -4.34
C LEU A 47 6.47 -9.67 -5.80
N GLY A 48 6.65 -8.46 -6.32
CA GLY A 48 6.29 -8.11 -7.69
C GLY A 48 4.80 -7.90 -7.95
N LYS A 49 3.91 -8.21 -6.99
CA LYS A 49 2.47 -7.92 -7.14
C LYS A 49 2.19 -6.42 -7.10
N LYS A 50 1.13 -6.01 -7.81
CA LYS A 50 0.62 -4.62 -7.78
C LYS A 50 -0.20 -4.40 -6.52
N VAL A 51 0.00 -3.25 -5.88
CA VAL A 51 -0.76 -2.77 -4.72
C VAL A 51 -1.52 -1.52 -5.13
N ALA A 52 -2.77 -1.42 -4.71
CA ALA A 52 -3.62 -0.26 -4.92
C ALA A 52 -3.96 0.37 -3.57
N PHE A 53 -3.71 1.67 -3.44
CA PHE A 53 -4.27 2.48 -2.36
C PHE A 53 -5.42 3.31 -2.91
N VAL A 54 -6.64 2.96 -2.53
CA VAL A 54 -7.87 3.62 -2.98
C VAL A 54 -8.32 4.61 -1.91
N TYR A 55 -8.54 5.87 -2.30
CA TYR A 55 -9.03 6.90 -1.40
C TYR A 55 -10.10 7.77 -2.09
N ARG A 56 -10.93 8.44 -1.29
CA ARG A 56 -11.97 9.35 -1.77
C ARG A 56 -11.51 10.79 -1.54
N ALA A 57 -11.59 11.62 -2.58
CA ALA A 57 -11.29 13.05 -2.51
C ALA A 57 -12.56 13.89 -2.74
N LYS A 58 -12.59 15.11 -2.21
CA LYS A 58 -13.73 16.04 -2.36
C LYS A 58 -13.88 16.53 -3.81
N ARG A 59 -12.75 16.84 -4.47
CA ARG A 59 -12.72 17.32 -5.86
C ARG A 59 -12.83 16.15 -6.83
N GLU A 60 -13.79 16.25 -7.72
CA GLU A 60 -13.94 15.36 -8.87
C GLU A 60 -12.79 15.57 -9.85
N VAL A 61 -12.12 14.48 -10.20
CA VAL A 61 -11.11 14.45 -11.25
C VAL A 61 -11.55 13.34 -12.19
N GLN A 62 -11.67 13.64 -13.48
CA GLN A 62 -12.17 12.70 -14.50
C GLN A 62 -13.54 12.09 -14.13
N GLY A 63 -14.47 12.93 -13.65
CA GLY A 63 -15.85 12.52 -13.36
C GLY A 63 -16.01 11.58 -12.16
N SER A 64 -14.94 11.33 -11.38
CA SER A 64 -15.01 10.46 -10.20
C SER A 64 -14.33 11.07 -8.97
N LYS A 65 -14.87 10.75 -7.79
CA LYS A 65 -14.31 11.13 -6.48
C LYS A 65 -13.30 10.12 -5.96
N ILE A 66 -13.17 8.97 -6.62
CA ILE A 66 -12.32 7.85 -6.20
C ILE A 66 -10.99 7.97 -6.94
N ARG A 67 -9.89 7.94 -6.19
CA ARG A 67 -8.53 7.98 -6.74
C ARG A 67 -7.77 6.77 -6.27
N VAL A 68 -6.89 6.30 -7.14
CA VAL A 68 -6.09 5.10 -6.89
C VAL A 68 -4.62 5.45 -7.08
N ILE A 69 -3.81 5.13 -6.08
CA ILE A 69 -2.35 5.16 -6.20
C ILE A 69 -1.90 3.72 -6.40
N TRP A 70 -1.19 3.49 -7.49
CA TRP A 70 -0.59 2.20 -7.78
C TRP A 70 0.84 2.15 -7.25
N GLY A 71 1.19 1.00 -6.67
CA GLY A 71 2.54 0.67 -6.25
C GLY A 71 2.87 -0.77 -6.63
N LYS A 72 4.14 -1.12 -6.49
CA LYS A 72 4.63 -2.50 -6.62
C LYS A 72 5.29 -2.92 -5.32
N VAL A 73 5.07 -4.17 -4.94
CA VAL A 73 5.80 -4.78 -3.82
C VAL A 73 7.24 -5.03 -4.25
N THR A 74 8.19 -4.39 -3.57
CA THR A 74 9.62 -4.46 -3.94
C THR A 74 10.38 -5.49 -3.11
N ARG A 75 10.22 -5.47 -1.79
CA ARG A 75 10.94 -6.36 -0.88
C ARG A 75 10.15 -6.66 0.39
N THR A 76 10.42 -7.81 0.99
CA THR A 76 9.94 -8.12 2.34
C THR A 76 10.75 -7.33 3.38
N HIS A 77 10.07 -6.81 4.39
CA HIS A 77 10.67 -6.21 5.57
C HIS A 77 10.58 -7.21 6.73
N GLY A 78 11.68 -7.35 7.47
CA GLY A 78 11.84 -8.34 8.52
C GLY A 78 10.76 -8.28 9.61
N GLN A 79 10.70 -9.36 10.38
CA GLN A 79 9.77 -9.55 11.48
C GLN A 79 10.11 -8.60 12.64
N LEU A 80 9.17 -7.74 13.01
CA LEU A 80 9.32 -6.83 14.15
C LEU A 80 8.75 -7.52 15.40
N GLY A 81 9.48 -8.48 15.97
CA GLY A 81 9.02 -9.24 17.15
C GLY A 81 7.69 -9.98 16.90
N ARG A 82 6.64 -9.69 17.68
CA ARG A 82 5.28 -10.26 17.52
C ARG A 82 4.50 -9.66 16.33
N CYS A 83 5.07 -8.68 15.63
CA CYS A 83 4.42 -8.09 14.46
C CYS A 83 4.78 -8.89 13.19
N PRO A 84 3.77 -9.26 12.39
CA PRO A 84 3.98 -10.05 11.19
C PRO A 84 4.77 -9.28 10.13
N CYS A 85 5.38 -10.01 9.21
CA CYS A 85 6.18 -9.47 8.12
C CYS A 85 5.47 -8.33 7.38
N ALA A 86 6.16 -7.19 7.25
CA ALA A 86 5.69 -6.09 6.43
C ALA A 86 6.29 -6.22 5.02
N ILE A 87 5.58 -5.76 4.01
CA ILE A 87 6.11 -5.63 2.65
C ILE A 87 6.41 -4.16 2.37
N GLN A 88 7.50 -3.92 1.67
CA GLN A 88 7.85 -2.59 1.20
C GLN A 88 7.25 -2.36 -0.17
N THR A 89 6.60 -1.22 -0.31
CA THR A 89 6.03 -0.75 -1.55
C THR A 89 6.50 0.68 -1.77
N GLN A 90 6.89 0.98 -3.01
CA GLN A 90 7.06 2.35 -3.45
C GLN A 90 5.75 2.76 -4.11
N PHE A 91 5.04 3.69 -3.47
CA PHE A 91 3.96 4.40 -4.14
C PHE A 91 4.61 5.50 -4.96
N PHE A 92 4.46 5.45 -6.28
CA PHE A 92 5.10 6.41 -7.20
C PHE A 92 4.48 7.83 -7.14
N SER A 93 3.69 8.10 -6.11
CA SER A 93 3.01 9.36 -5.90
C SER A 93 2.94 9.62 -4.40
N GLN A 94 3.98 10.24 -3.88
CA GLN A 94 3.76 11.17 -2.78
C GLN A 94 3.16 12.42 -3.40
N SER A 95 1.85 12.56 -3.33
CA SER A 95 1.28 13.88 -3.09
C SER A 95 0.44 13.76 -1.82
N PRO A 96 1.03 14.03 -0.64
CA PRO A 96 0.26 14.17 0.58
C PRO A 96 -0.45 15.53 0.51
N SER A 97 -1.54 15.59 -0.27
CA SER A 97 -2.38 16.78 -0.48
C SER A 97 -1.66 18.02 -1.07
N VAL A 98 -2.45 18.94 -1.63
CA VAL A 98 -2.13 20.31 -2.08
C VAL A 98 -1.28 20.55 -3.36
N PRO A 99 -1.67 21.57 -4.14
CA PRO A 99 -1.14 21.85 -5.48
C PRO A 99 0.25 22.47 -5.38
N VAL A 100 1.10 22.14 -6.34
CA VAL A 100 2.19 23.03 -6.73
C VAL A 100 1.52 24.24 -7.39
N CYS A 101 1.36 25.33 -6.63
CA CYS A 101 1.42 26.66 -7.23
C CYS A 101 2.91 26.96 -7.39
N GLU A 102 3.29 27.26 -8.64
CA GLU A 102 4.59 27.73 -9.16
C GLU A 102 5.85 27.46 -8.33
#